data_AF-A0A7S3XCJ9-F1
#
_entry.id   AF-A0A7S3XCJ9-F1
#
_cell.length_a   1.000
_cell.length_b   1.000
_cell.length_c   1.000
_cell.angle_alpha   90.00
_cell.angle_beta   90.00
_cell.angle_gamma   90.00
#
_symmetry.space_group_name_H-M   'P 1'
#
loop_
_entity.id
_entity.type
_entity.pdbx_description
1 polymer ?
#
loop_
_entity_poly.entity_id
_entity_poly.type
_entity_poly.pdbx_seq_one_letter_code
_entity_poly.pdbx_strand_id
1 'polypeptide(L)'
;QARGLAITAGLDAQRRVQLEGHRPGAYVRLLLHGMPKELVEHFDARRPMVLGGVPPQEEGYGFMQARFKKHRWARKVLKNRDPVIMSCGWRRFQTLPLFATEDSNGRQRMLKYTPE
;
A
#
# COMPACT_ATOMS: atom_id res chain seq x y z
N GLN A 1 9.79 14.60 -17.45
CA GLN A 1 9.84 13.26 -18.09
C GLN A 1 10.50 13.28 -19.48
N ALA A 2 10.25 14.29 -20.33
CA ALA A 2 10.84 14.36 -21.68
C ALA A 2 12.39 14.42 -21.76
N ARG A 3 13.08 15.02 -20.77
CA ARG A 3 14.56 15.10 -20.77
C ARG A 3 15.28 13.77 -20.57
N GLY A 4 14.70 12.82 -19.84
CA GLY A 4 15.34 11.51 -19.59
C GLY A 4 15.36 10.61 -20.84
N LEU A 5 14.25 10.62 -21.59
CA LEU A 5 14.10 9.87 -22.84
C LEU A 5 15.14 10.25 -23.91
N ALA A 6 15.53 11.52 -23.97
CA ALA A 6 16.50 12.00 -24.95
C ALA A 6 17.93 11.48 -24.66
N ILE A 7 18.27 11.26 -23.39
CA ILE A 7 19.61 10.81 -22.97
C ILE A 7 19.81 9.33 -23.30
N THR A 8 18.76 8.51 -23.19
CA THR A 8 18.85 7.07 -23.42
C THR A 8 18.49 6.64 -24.83
N ALA A 9 17.95 7.53 -25.66
CA ALA A 9 17.51 7.21 -27.02
C ALA A 9 18.60 6.57 -27.90
N GLY A 10 19.86 6.99 -27.74
CA GLY A 10 21.01 6.48 -28.50
C GLY A 10 21.66 5.21 -27.95
N LEU A 11 21.18 4.66 -26.83
CA LEU A 11 21.74 3.46 -26.21
C LEU A 11 21.11 2.18 -26.76
N ASP A 12 21.87 1.09 -26.75
CA ASP A 12 21.38 -0.24 -27.09
C ASP A 12 20.21 -0.66 -26.19
N ALA A 13 19.30 -1.48 -26.72
CA ALA A 13 18.09 -1.89 -26.02
C ALA A 13 18.36 -2.49 -24.62
N GLN A 14 19.40 -3.30 -24.48
CA GLN A 14 19.76 -3.90 -23.18
C GLN A 14 20.26 -2.85 -22.17
N ARG A 15 21.12 -1.93 -22.61
CA ARG A 15 21.66 -0.85 -21.75
C ARG A 15 20.54 0.09 -21.29
N ARG A 16 19.56 0.35 -22.16
CA ARG A 16 18.38 1.14 -21.81
C ARG A 16 17.56 0.50 -20.68
N VAL A 17 17.29 -0.80 -20.77
CA VAL A 17 16.53 -1.51 -19.74
C VAL A 17 17.28 -1.54 -18.40
N GLN A 18 18.60 -1.68 -18.41
CA GLN A 18 19.39 -1.68 -17.17
C GLN A 18 19.38 -0.32 -16.45
N LEU A 19 19.33 0.79 -17.19
CA LEU A 19 19.38 2.14 -16.62
C LEU A 19 18.00 2.66 -16.20
N GLU A 20 16.99 2.50 -17.06
CA GLU A 20 15.64 3.06 -16.85
C GLU A 20 14.63 2.02 -16.32
N GLY A 21 14.93 0.73 -16.45
CA GLY A 21 13.96 -0.34 -16.25
C GLY A 21 13.02 -0.53 -17.45
N HIS A 22 11.94 -1.27 -17.22
CA HIS A 22 10.88 -1.47 -18.22
C HIS A 22 9.94 -0.26 -18.25
N ARG A 23 9.72 0.30 -19.44
CA ARG A 23 8.83 1.45 -19.63
C ARG A 23 7.35 1.05 -19.49
N PRO A 24 6.47 1.97 -19.05
CA PRO A 24 5.04 1.74 -19.06
C PRO A 24 4.53 1.33 -20.45
N GLY A 25 3.63 0.34 -20.50
CA GLY A 25 3.06 -0.19 -21.75
C GLY A 25 3.84 -1.35 -22.38
N ALA A 26 5.03 -1.69 -21.88
CA ALA A 26 5.73 -2.89 -22.32
C ALA A 26 5.03 -4.16 -21.79
N TYR A 27 4.81 -5.14 -22.67
CA TYR A 27 4.36 -6.46 -22.26
C TYR A 27 5.54 -7.26 -21.70
N VAL A 28 5.44 -7.68 -20.44
CA VAL A 28 6.54 -8.35 -19.71
C VAL A 28 6.09 -9.69 -19.14
N ARG A 29 7.04 -10.62 -19.01
CA ARG A 29 6.83 -11.90 -18.31
C ARG A 29 7.55 -11.86 -16.97
N LEU A 30 6.82 -12.13 -15.89
CA LEU A 30 7.35 -12.15 -14.53
C LEU A 30 7.39 -13.60 -14.02
N LEU A 31 8.51 -13.98 -13.40
CA LEU A 31 8.67 -15.25 -12.72
C LEU A 31 8.83 -14.97 -11.23
N LEU A 32 7.91 -15.50 -10.43
CA LEU A 32 7.93 -15.35 -8.97
C LEU A 32 8.27 -16.70 -8.33
N HIS A 33 9.25 -16.70 -7.44
CA HIS A 33 9.66 -17.89 -6.69
C HIS A 33 8.98 -17.91 -5.31
N GLY A 34 8.77 -19.10 -4.74
CA GLY A 34 8.23 -19.26 -3.39
C GLY A 34 6.75 -18.87 -3.23
N MET A 35 5.96 -18.95 -4.30
CA MET A 35 4.52 -18.68 -4.22
C MET A 35 3.80 -19.77 -3.43
N PRO A 36 2.86 -19.40 -2.53
CA PRO A 36 2.00 -20.36 -1.85
C PRO A 36 1.23 -21.20 -2.86
N LYS A 37 1.16 -22.52 -2.63
CA LYS A 37 0.46 -23.45 -3.54
C LYS A 37 -1.04 -23.13 -3.64
N GLU A 38 -1.61 -22.59 -2.57
CA GLU A 38 -3.03 -22.25 -2.44
C GLU A 38 -3.43 -21.19 -3.47
N LEU A 39 -2.49 -20.30 -3.85
CA LEU A 39 -2.73 -19.29 -4.88
C LEU A 39 -2.97 -19.93 -6.26
N VAL A 40 -2.26 -21.03 -6.56
CA VAL A 40 -2.36 -21.75 -7.82
C VAL A 40 -3.58 -22.67 -7.81
N GLU A 41 -3.79 -23.41 -6.72
CA GLU A 41 -4.92 -24.34 -6.56
C GLU A 41 -6.28 -23.63 -6.58
N HIS A 42 -6.36 -22.42 -6.02
CA HIS A 42 -7.60 -21.64 -5.93
C HIS A 42 -7.63 -20.42 -6.85
N PHE A 43 -6.83 -20.45 -7.93
CA PHE A 43 -6.84 -19.40 -8.94
C PHE A 43 -8.20 -19.30 -9.62
N ASP A 44 -8.72 -18.08 -9.73
CA ASP A 44 -9.99 -17.78 -10.40
C ASP A 44 -9.81 -16.58 -11.32
N ALA A 45 -10.00 -16.81 -12.62
CA ALA A 45 -9.81 -15.80 -13.66
C ALA A 45 -10.77 -14.59 -13.52
N ARG A 46 -11.85 -14.71 -12.73
CA ARG A 46 -12.78 -13.61 -12.46
C ARG A 46 -12.23 -12.60 -11.45
N ARG A 47 -11.23 -12.99 -10.65
CA ARG A 47 -10.58 -12.14 -9.65
C ARG A 47 -9.26 -11.62 -10.21
N PRO A 48 -9.14 -10.32 -10.53
CA PRO A 48 -7.92 -9.79 -11.14
C PRO A 48 -6.76 -9.86 -10.16
N MET A 49 -5.59 -10.26 -10.66
CA MET A 49 -4.32 -10.16 -9.94
C MET A 49 -3.63 -8.86 -10.31
N VAL A 50 -3.30 -8.07 -9.31
CA VAL A 50 -2.59 -6.79 -9.47
C VAL A 50 -1.26 -6.90 -8.76
N LEU A 51 -0.17 -6.56 -9.47
CA LEU A 51 1.18 -6.49 -8.92
C LEU A 51 1.60 -5.02 -8.85
N GLY A 52 2.06 -4.60 -7.67
CA GLY A 52 2.58 -3.26 -7.43
C GLY A 52 4.02 -3.31 -6.93
N GLY A 53 4.85 -2.36 -7.37
CA GLY A 53 6.16 -2.14 -6.79
C GLY A 53 6.02 -1.45 -5.43
N VAL A 54 6.64 -2.00 -4.40
CA VAL A 54 6.66 -1.42 -3.06
C VAL A 54 7.91 -0.54 -2.92
N PRO A 55 7.78 0.74 -2.54
CA PRO A 55 8.93 1.58 -2.29
C PRO A 55 9.59 1.19 -0.94
N PRO A 56 10.91 1.41 -0.76
CA PRO A 56 11.62 1.05 0.48
C PRO A 56 10.99 1.63 1.76
N GLN A 57 10.35 2.80 1.66
CA GLN A 57 9.66 3.45 2.77
C GLN A 57 8.43 2.67 3.26
N GLU A 58 7.83 1.84 2.41
CA GLU A 58 6.67 1.01 2.73
C GLU A 58 7.04 -0.43 3.16
N GLU A 59 8.33 -0.77 3.21
CA GLU A 59 8.80 -2.09 3.65
C GLU A 59 8.94 -2.17 5.18
N GLY A 60 9.16 -1.03 5.84
CA GLY A 60 9.35 -0.96 7.29
C GLY A 60 8.07 -1.25 8.07
N TYR A 61 8.20 -2.06 9.12
CA TYR A 61 7.14 -2.24 10.12
C TYR A 61 7.30 -1.23 11.25
N GLY A 62 6.20 -0.59 11.66
CA GLY A 62 6.23 0.37 12.75
C GLY A 62 4.85 0.92 13.07
N PHE A 63 4.81 1.83 14.05
CA PHE A 63 3.61 2.57 14.37
C PHE A 63 3.41 3.71 13.36
N MET A 64 2.26 3.71 12.70
CA MET A 64 1.86 4.80 11.81
C MET A 64 0.90 5.73 12.55
N GLN A 65 1.33 6.97 12.77
CA GLN A 65 0.44 8.01 13.26
C GLN A 65 -0.27 8.67 12.07
N ALA A 66 -1.60 8.55 12.03
CA ALA A 66 -2.42 9.11 10.97
C ALA A 66 -3.67 9.77 11.54
N ARG A 67 -4.22 10.74 10.81
CA ARG A 67 -5.53 11.32 11.12
C ARG A 67 -6.61 10.44 10.53
N PHE A 68 -7.45 9.89 11.40
CA PHE A 68 -8.56 9.03 11.01
C PHE A 68 -9.89 9.73 11.28
N LYS A 69 -10.81 9.65 10.32
CA LYS A 69 -12.18 10.13 10.48
C LYS A 69 -13.15 8.99 10.16
N LYS A 70 -14.14 8.80 11.01
CA LYS A 70 -15.24 7.85 10.73
C LYS A 70 -15.92 8.26 9.43
N HIS A 71 -16.16 7.28 8.55
CA HIS A 71 -16.93 7.53 7.34
C HIS A 71 -18.37 7.93 7.69
N ARG A 72 -18.93 8.94 7.01
CA ARG A 72 -20.27 9.49 7.30
C ARG A 72 -21.39 8.45 7.31
N TRP A 73 -21.33 7.46 6.41
CA TRP A 73 -22.35 6.41 6.29
C TRP A 73 -22.09 5.20 7.20
N ALA A 74 -20.97 5.17 7.93
CA ALA A 74 -20.70 4.09 8.86
C ALA A 74 -21.54 4.27 10.13
N ARG A 75 -22.54 3.40 10.30
CA ARG A 75 -23.47 3.43 11.44
C ARG A 75 -22.79 3.15 12.78
N LYS A 76 -21.78 2.27 12.79
CA LYS A 76 -21.07 1.86 14.02
C LYS A 76 -19.96 2.86 14.35
N VAL A 77 -19.90 3.28 15.59
CA VAL A 77 -18.74 3.99 16.14
C VAL A 77 -17.59 2.99 16.30
N LEU A 78 -16.38 3.39 15.92
CA LEU A 78 -15.22 2.54 16.08
C LEU A 78 -14.72 2.67 17.53
N LYS A 79 -14.47 1.52 18.15
CA LYS A 79 -13.91 1.43 19.49
C LYS A 79 -12.40 1.23 19.39
N ASN A 80 -11.70 1.79 20.37
CA ASN A 80 -10.27 1.65 20.51
C ASN A 80 -9.87 0.18 20.71
N ARG A 81 -8.83 -0.28 20.01
CA ARG A 81 -8.34 -1.67 19.99
C ARG A 81 -9.33 -2.72 19.47
N ASP A 82 -10.36 -2.34 18.73
CA ASP A 82 -11.17 -3.30 17.98
C ASP A 82 -10.53 -3.57 16.60
N PRO A 83 -10.61 -4.79 16.05
CA PRO A 83 -10.02 -5.12 14.76
C PRO A 83 -10.65 -4.32 13.62
N VAL A 84 -9.79 -3.64 12.85
CA VAL A 84 -10.17 -2.88 11.65
C VAL A 84 -9.31 -3.31 10.48
N ILE A 85 -9.94 -3.59 9.34
CA ILE A 85 -9.25 -3.81 8.08
C ILE A 85 -8.92 -2.44 7.48
N MET A 86 -7.64 -2.16 7.32
CA MET A 86 -7.14 -0.95 6.66
C MET A 86 -6.67 -1.29 5.25
N SER A 87 -6.96 -0.39 4.32
CA SER A 87 -6.39 -0.38 2.98
C SER A 87 -5.43 0.79 2.88
N CYS A 88 -4.14 0.51 2.76
CA CYS A 88 -3.09 1.53 2.66
C CYS A 88 -2.07 1.10 1.60
N GLY A 89 -1.86 1.94 0.59
CA GLY A 89 -1.05 1.60 -0.58
C GLY A 89 -1.57 0.34 -1.27
N TRP A 90 -0.67 -0.62 -1.52
CA TRP A 90 -0.99 -1.93 -2.10
C TRP A 90 -1.52 -2.96 -1.10
N ARG A 91 -1.51 -2.64 0.20
CA ARG A 91 -1.77 -3.61 1.27
C ARG A 91 -3.16 -3.42 1.86
N ARG A 92 -3.84 -4.55 2.07
CA ARG A 92 -5.02 -4.66 2.92
C ARG A 92 -4.67 -5.56 4.09
N PHE A 93 -4.78 -5.05 5.30
CA PHE A 93 -4.40 -5.78 6.51
C PHE A 93 -5.32 -5.43 7.66
N GLN A 94 -5.44 -6.36 8.60
CA GLN A 94 -6.18 -6.15 9.84
C GLN A 94 -5.23 -5.61 10.91
N THR A 95 -5.64 -4.55 11.60
CA THR A 95 -4.89 -3.97 12.71
C THR A 95 -5.80 -3.61 13.87
N LEU A 96 -5.22 -3.34 15.04
CA LEU A 96 -5.90 -2.87 16.25
C LEU A 96 -5.50 -1.40 16.48
N PRO A 97 -6.25 -0.42 15.93
CA PRO A 97 -5.87 0.97 16.00
C PRO A 97 -5.96 1.51 17.43
N LEU A 98 -5.06 2.43 17.75
CA LEU A 98 -5.09 3.26 18.94
C LEU A 98 -5.64 4.64 18.58
N PHE A 99 -6.85 4.95 19.02
CA PHE A 99 -7.43 6.29 18.81
C PHE A 99 -6.99 7.25 19.91
N ALA A 100 -6.52 8.43 19.50
CA ALA A 100 -6.12 9.51 20.39
C ALA A 100 -6.52 10.87 19.81
N THR A 101 -6.62 11.88 20.68
CA THR A 101 -6.82 13.28 20.31
C THR A 101 -5.78 14.14 20.99
N GLU A 102 -5.43 15.25 20.36
CA GLU A 102 -4.49 16.22 20.93
C GLU A 102 -5.25 17.20 21.83
N ASP A 103 -4.89 17.23 23.12
CA ASP A 103 -5.41 18.24 24.04
C ASP A 103 -4.76 19.61 23.76
N SER A 104 -5.34 20.70 24.27
CA SER A 104 -4.81 22.07 24.12
C SER A 104 -3.35 22.25 24.57
N ASN A 105 -2.85 21.32 25.38
CA ASN A 105 -1.51 21.34 25.95
C ASN A 105 -0.52 20.47 25.14
N GLY A 106 -0.87 20.05 23.92
CA GLY A 106 -0.04 19.23 23.03
C GLY A 106 0.09 17.76 23.45
N ARG A 107 -0.66 17.32 24.47
CA ARG A 107 -0.66 15.93 24.93
C ARG A 107 -1.62 15.08 24.09
N GLN A 108 -1.18 13.88 23.73
CA GLN A 108 -2.02 12.90 23.05
C GLN A 108 -2.82 12.11 24.09
N ARG A 109 -4.12 12.40 24.19
CA ARG A 109 -5.05 11.71 25.08
C ARG A 109 -5.76 10.58 24.34
N MET A 110 -5.66 9.38 24.88
CA MET A 110 -6.35 8.21 24.33
C MET A 110 -7.87 8.37 24.39
N LEU A 111 -8.55 7.98 23.32
CA LEU A 111 -10.00 7.90 23.23
C LEU A 111 -10.48 6.46 23.38
N LYS A 112 -11.65 6.26 23.99
CA LYS A 112 -12.33 4.96 24.02
C LYS A 112 -13.04 4.67 22.69
N TYR A 113 -13.57 5.72 22.06
CA TYR A 113 -14.36 5.67 20.83
C TYR A 113 -13.95 6.81 19.89
N THR A 114 -14.13 6.61 18.58
CA THR A 114 -13.97 7.70 17.61
C THR A 114 -15.06 8.76 17.82
N PRO A 115 -14.72 10.06 17.73
CA PRO A 115 -15.73 11.12 17.72
C PRO A 115 -16.65 10.97 16.49
N GLU A 116 -17.89 11.47 16.59
CA GLU A 116 -18.87 11.45 15.50
C GLU A 116 -18.56 12.44 14.37
#